data_AF-A0A916VJ28-F1
#
_entry.id   AF-A0A916VJ28-F1
#
_cell.length_a   1.000
_cell.length_b   1.000
_cell.length_c   1.000
_cell.angle_alpha   90.00
_cell.angle_beta   90.00
_cell.angle_gamma   90.00
#
_symmetry.space_group_name_H-M   'P 1'
#
loop_
_entity.id
_entity.type
_entity.pdbx_description
1 polymer ?
#
loop_
_entity_poly.entity_id
_entity_poly.type
_entity_poly.pdbx_seq_one_letter_code
_entity_poly.pdbx_strand_id
1 'polypeptide(L)'
;MKIISQPLFPSVVWTTLLDDHKAFNSQLMNQVSALQDIDPRGVDNTNVKGWQSPNTLQNLPAFEEINRRILQVCQRIGESLHFKSGQAYHLQAWANVSPPGASNKIHYHANCHFSGVYYISLKAPECGSIYFRDPRVASRMMTWPVEQITDFTAEEIPVFFKIVDTFFFTRPVSPH
;
A
#
# COMPACT_ATOMS: atom_id res chain seq x y z
N MET A 1 24.69 -34.51 4.33
CA MET A 1 25.15 -33.11 4.50
C MET A 1 23.97 -32.26 4.93
N LYS A 2 24.07 -31.49 6.02
CA LYS A 2 23.00 -30.58 6.47
C LYS A 2 23.23 -29.20 5.87
N ILE A 3 22.24 -28.67 5.18
CA ILE A 3 22.24 -27.31 4.63
C ILE A 3 21.28 -26.48 5.48
N ILE A 4 21.71 -25.30 5.92
CA ILE A 4 20.91 -24.37 6.71
C ILE A 4 20.91 -23.05 5.95
N SER A 5 19.73 -22.51 5.65
CA SER A 5 19.57 -21.20 5.03
C SER A 5 19.19 -20.15 6.08
N GLN A 6 19.64 -18.91 5.87
CA GLN A 6 19.28 -17.75 6.68
C GLN A 6 19.02 -16.56 5.75
N PRO A 7 17.87 -15.88 5.87
CA PRO A 7 17.61 -14.67 5.09
C PRO A 7 18.51 -13.53 5.58
N LEU A 8 19.09 -12.79 4.64
CA LEU A 8 19.82 -11.54 4.90
C LEU A 8 19.07 -10.40 4.22
N PHE A 9 18.77 -9.35 4.99
CA PHE A 9 18.06 -8.15 4.51
C PHE A 9 16.64 -8.43 3.97
N PRO A 10 15.76 -9.12 4.73
CA PRO A 10 14.40 -9.38 4.26
C PRO A 10 13.64 -8.07 4.03
N SER A 11 12.87 -8.03 2.94
CA SER A 11 11.83 -7.01 2.76
C SER A 11 10.58 -7.49 3.47
N VAL A 12 10.01 -6.63 4.31
CA VAL A 12 8.84 -6.96 5.14
C VAL A 12 7.65 -6.16 4.69
N VAL A 13 6.50 -6.83 4.69
CA VAL A 13 5.18 -6.26 4.46
C VAL A 13 4.38 -6.43 5.75
N TRP A 14 3.92 -5.31 6.32
CA TRP A 14 2.98 -5.33 7.43
C TRP A 14 1.54 -5.33 6.92
N THR A 15 0.63 -5.89 7.71
CA THR A 15 -0.80 -6.05 7.40
C THR A 15 -1.58 -5.96 8.69
N THR A 16 -2.68 -5.21 8.70
CA THR A 16 -3.61 -5.13 9.83
C THR A 16 -5.01 -4.85 9.33
N LEU A 17 -6.01 -5.24 10.11
CA LEU A 17 -7.44 -5.08 9.86
C LEU A 17 -8.03 -4.19 10.96
N LEU A 18 -8.84 -3.20 10.59
CA LEU A 18 -9.56 -2.39 11.57
C LEU A 18 -10.82 -3.14 12.04
N ASP A 19 -11.05 -3.23 13.35
CA ASP A 19 -12.15 -4.02 13.92
C ASP A 19 -13.54 -3.55 13.44
N ASP A 20 -13.71 -2.25 13.27
CA ASP A 20 -14.95 -1.57 12.83
C ASP A 20 -14.99 -1.26 11.33
N HIS A 21 -14.08 -1.85 10.52
CA HIS A 21 -13.88 -1.51 9.11
C HIS A 21 -15.16 -1.47 8.28
N LYS A 22 -16.14 -2.35 8.50
CA LYS A 22 -17.38 -2.37 7.70
C LYS A 22 -18.16 -1.05 7.80
N ALA A 23 -18.38 -0.59 9.03
CA ALA A 23 -19.09 0.65 9.29
C ALA A 23 -18.24 1.85 8.87
N PHE A 24 -16.95 1.79 9.19
CA PHE A 24 -16.01 2.86 8.88
C PHE A 24 -15.81 3.06 7.37
N ASN A 25 -15.68 1.99 6.60
CA ASN A 25 -15.56 2.04 5.14
C ASN A 25 -16.81 2.62 4.50
N SER A 26 -18.00 2.30 5.02
CA SER A 26 -19.23 2.89 4.49
C SER A 26 -19.23 4.41 4.61
N GLN A 27 -18.68 4.94 5.71
CA GLN A 27 -18.49 6.39 5.89
C GLN A 27 -17.41 6.94 4.95
N LEU A 28 -16.25 6.28 4.86
CA LEU A 28 -15.17 6.69 3.97
C LEU A 28 -15.58 6.69 2.50
N MET A 29 -16.37 5.71 2.04
CA MET A 29 -16.90 5.67 0.68
C MET A 29 -17.70 6.93 0.38
N ASN A 30 -18.62 7.31 1.27
CA ASN A 30 -19.44 8.52 1.09
C ASN A 30 -18.57 9.79 1.02
N GLN A 31 -17.51 9.86 1.83
CA GLN A 31 -16.58 10.99 1.81
C GLN A 31 -15.76 11.04 0.51
N VAL A 32 -15.28 9.89 0.02
CA VAL A 32 -14.56 9.80 -1.25
C VAL A 32 -15.47 10.12 -2.43
N SER A 33 -16.71 9.62 -2.45
CA SER A 33 -17.70 9.98 -3.47
C SER A 33 -17.99 11.48 -3.47
N ALA A 34 -18.15 12.11 -2.31
CA ALA A 34 -18.34 13.56 -2.23
C ALA A 34 -17.13 14.34 -2.80
N LEU A 35 -15.89 13.87 -2.57
CA LEU A 35 -14.72 14.49 -3.20
C LEU A 35 -14.74 14.34 -4.73
N GLN A 36 -15.15 13.17 -5.23
CA GLN A 36 -15.26 12.91 -6.65
C GLN A 36 -16.37 13.75 -7.31
N ASP A 37 -17.48 14.01 -6.61
CA ASP A 37 -18.55 14.88 -7.10
C ASP A 37 -18.10 16.35 -7.17
N ILE A 38 -17.29 16.80 -6.20
CA ILE A 38 -16.73 18.16 -6.17
C ILE A 38 -15.66 18.36 -7.25
N ASP A 39 -14.78 17.38 -7.44
CA ASP A 39 -13.75 17.39 -8.48
C ASP A 39 -13.77 16.10 -9.31
N PRO A 40 -14.67 16.00 -10.32
CA PRO A 40 -14.80 14.80 -11.14
C PRO A 40 -13.58 14.49 -12.00
N ARG A 41 -12.71 15.48 -12.24
CA ARG A 41 -11.47 15.29 -13.02
C ARG A 41 -10.38 14.66 -12.17
N GLY A 42 -10.27 15.09 -10.91
CA GLY A 42 -9.17 14.69 -10.04
C GLY A 42 -7.82 15.15 -10.58
N VAL A 43 -6.76 14.45 -10.18
CA VAL A 43 -5.39 14.70 -10.64
C VAL A 43 -4.91 13.62 -11.61
N ASP A 44 -4.07 14.02 -12.56
CA ASP A 44 -3.37 13.12 -13.48
C ASP A 44 -1.95 12.86 -12.95
N ASN A 45 -1.66 11.63 -12.55
CA ASN A 45 -0.37 11.23 -11.98
C ASN A 45 0.01 9.81 -12.45
N THR A 46 0.01 8.83 -11.54
CA THR A 46 0.29 7.42 -11.87
C THR A 46 -0.98 6.65 -12.20
N ASN A 47 -2.17 7.21 -11.93
CA ASN A 47 -3.47 6.63 -12.24
C ASN A 47 -3.68 6.50 -13.75
N VAL A 48 -4.10 5.32 -14.19
CA VAL A 48 -4.46 5.01 -15.57
C VAL A 48 -5.93 4.67 -15.58
N LYS A 49 -6.76 5.49 -16.26
CA LYS A 49 -8.23 5.33 -16.34
C LYS A 49 -8.97 5.33 -14.99
N GLY A 50 -8.28 5.69 -13.91
CA GLY A 50 -8.86 5.85 -12.57
C GLY A 50 -8.92 7.32 -12.15
N TRP A 51 -9.71 7.60 -11.12
CA TRP A 51 -9.78 8.91 -10.48
C TRP A 51 -8.87 8.94 -9.26
N GLN A 52 -8.17 10.05 -9.05
CA GLN A 52 -7.32 10.29 -7.90
C GLN A 52 -7.61 11.67 -7.32
N SER A 53 -7.73 11.77 -5.99
CA SER A 53 -7.84 13.07 -5.30
C SER A 53 -6.50 13.81 -5.24
N PRO A 54 -6.48 15.12 -4.97
CA PRO A 54 -5.26 15.80 -4.52
C PRO A 54 -4.61 15.11 -3.31
N ASN A 55 -3.30 15.27 -3.17
CA ASN A 55 -2.46 14.67 -2.11
C ASN A 55 -2.52 15.43 -0.77
N THR A 56 -3.72 15.94 -0.45
CA THR A 56 -3.99 16.81 0.69
C THR A 56 -5.08 16.24 1.60
N LEU A 57 -5.41 14.96 1.47
CA LEU A 57 -6.48 14.29 2.23
C LEU A 57 -6.24 14.39 3.75
N GLN A 58 -4.96 14.40 4.16
CA GLN A 58 -4.54 14.61 5.55
C GLN A 58 -5.01 15.94 6.17
N ASN A 59 -5.31 16.95 5.35
CA ASN A 59 -5.73 18.27 5.79
C ASN A 59 -7.26 18.42 5.89
N LEU A 60 -8.01 17.41 5.45
CA LEU A 60 -9.47 17.46 5.41
C LEU A 60 -10.05 16.89 6.70
N PRO A 61 -10.86 17.65 7.47
CA PRO A 61 -11.44 17.18 8.73
C PRO A 61 -12.24 15.88 8.59
N ALA A 62 -12.92 15.68 7.46
CA ALA A 62 -13.67 14.46 7.18
C ALA A 62 -12.82 13.18 7.30
N PHE A 63 -11.52 13.27 7.01
CA PHE A 63 -10.60 12.13 6.99
C PHE A 63 -9.71 12.05 8.24
N GLU A 64 -9.89 12.93 9.23
CA GLU A 64 -9.05 12.98 10.44
C GLU A 64 -8.94 11.61 11.14
N GLU A 65 -10.06 10.88 11.21
CA GLU A 65 -10.12 9.59 11.90
C GLU A 65 -9.28 8.50 11.20
N ILE A 66 -9.31 8.42 9.86
CA ILE A 66 -8.46 7.46 9.13
C ILE A 66 -6.99 7.88 9.22
N ASN A 67 -6.70 9.18 9.13
CA ASN A 67 -5.34 9.71 9.26
C ASN A 67 -4.73 9.36 10.62
N ARG A 68 -5.50 9.54 11.70
CA ARG A 68 -5.10 9.17 13.07
C ARG A 68 -4.81 7.68 13.19
N ARG A 69 -5.68 6.83 12.63
CA ARG A 69 -5.50 5.37 12.65
C ARG A 69 -4.26 4.94 11.87
N ILE A 70 -4.01 5.51 10.69
CA ILE A 70 -2.79 5.27 9.89
C ILE A 70 -1.54 5.61 10.71
N LEU A 71 -1.49 6.80 11.31
CA LEU A 71 -0.35 7.23 12.10
C LEU A 71 -0.09 6.31 13.30
N GLN A 72 -1.15 5.83 13.97
CA GLN A 72 -1.04 4.85 15.05
C GLN A 72 -0.45 3.51 14.58
N VAL A 73 -0.84 3.03 13.40
CA VAL A 73 -0.25 1.82 12.82
C VAL A 73 1.23 2.03 12.50
N CYS A 74 1.59 3.15 11.84
CA CYS A 74 2.99 3.48 11.55
C CYS A 74 3.83 3.56 12.82
N GLN A 75 3.28 4.16 13.90
CA GLN A 75 3.97 4.26 15.17
C GLN A 75 4.24 2.87 15.77
N ARG A 76 3.25 1.98 15.79
CA ARG A 76 3.41 0.60 16.29
C ARG A 76 4.44 -0.19 15.47
N ILE A 77 4.46 -0.01 14.15
CA ILE A 77 5.48 -0.60 13.28
C ILE A 77 6.86 -0.06 13.64
N GLY A 78 6.99 1.27 13.78
CA GLY A 78 8.24 1.90 14.20
C GLY A 78 8.74 1.40 15.56
N GLU A 79 7.84 1.21 16.53
CA GLU A 79 8.15 0.61 17.84
C GLU A 79 8.65 -0.83 17.70
N SER A 80 8.00 -1.65 16.86
CA SER A 80 8.44 -3.03 16.59
C SER A 80 9.81 -3.11 15.91
N LEU A 81 10.20 -2.05 15.19
CA LEU A 81 11.51 -1.89 14.56
C LEU A 81 12.52 -1.17 15.45
N HIS A 82 12.16 -0.88 16.71
CA HIS A 82 12.98 -0.14 17.67
C HIS A 82 13.44 1.24 17.15
N PHE A 83 12.58 1.93 16.40
CA PHE A 83 12.82 3.33 16.07
C PHE A 83 12.88 4.19 17.33
N LYS A 84 13.66 5.27 17.28
CA LYS A 84 13.79 6.20 18.40
C LYS A 84 12.40 6.74 18.77
N SER A 85 12.08 6.72 20.06
CA SER A 85 10.83 7.26 20.60
C SER A 85 10.75 8.79 20.43
N GLY A 86 9.53 9.32 20.45
CA GLY A 86 9.28 10.77 20.35
C GLY A 86 9.47 11.36 18.96
N GLN A 87 9.64 10.53 17.92
CA GLN A 87 9.68 11.00 16.54
C GLN A 87 8.28 11.32 16.03
N ALA A 88 8.17 12.44 15.32
CA ALA A 88 6.94 12.83 14.64
C ALA A 88 6.78 12.04 13.33
N TYR A 89 5.57 11.56 13.08
CA TYR A 89 5.18 10.96 11.81
C TYR A 89 4.38 11.98 11.02
N HIS A 90 4.79 12.22 9.77
CA HIS A 90 4.09 13.09 8.84
C HIS A 90 3.40 12.25 7.77
N LEU A 91 2.09 12.47 7.59
CA LEU A 91 1.28 11.75 6.63
C LEU A 91 1.02 12.61 5.39
N GLN A 92 1.16 12.01 4.21
CA GLN A 92 0.62 12.52 2.96
C GLN A 92 -0.32 11.45 2.39
N ALA A 93 -1.55 11.83 2.08
CA ALA A 93 -2.58 10.88 1.67
C ALA A 93 -3.43 11.42 0.51
N TRP A 94 -3.98 10.48 -0.26
CA TRP A 94 -4.96 10.72 -1.33
C TRP A 94 -5.88 9.50 -1.45
N ALA A 95 -7.03 9.71 -2.08
CA ALA A 95 -7.98 8.65 -2.43
C ALA A 95 -7.83 8.27 -3.89
N ASN A 96 -8.04 6.99 -4.20
CA ASN A 96 -8.10 6.45 -5.56
C ASN A 96 -9.44 5.73 -5.77
N VAL A 97 -10.03 5.91 -6.95
CA VAL A 97 -11.19 5.15 -7.42
C VAL A 97 -10.84 4.53 -8.77
N SER A 98 -10.74 3.20 -8.79
CA SER A 98 -10.29 2.42 -9.94
C SER A 98 -11.43 1.58 -10.54
N PRO A 99 -12.12 2.07 -11.59
CA PRO A 99 -13.12 1.28 -12.30
C PRO A 99 -12.48 0.10 -13.06
N PRO A 100 -13.27 -0.85 -13.59
CA PRO A 100 -12.75 -1.95 -14.39
C PRO A 100 -11.82 -1.48 -15.53
N GLY A 101 -10.63 -2.08 -15.60
CA GLY A 101 -9.60 -1.71 -16.57
C GLY A 101 -8.72 -0.51 -16.18
N ALA A 102 -8.94 0.09 -14.99
CA ALA A 102 -8.01 1.04 -14.40
C ALA A 102 -6.85 0.36 -13.68
N SER A 103 -5.72 1.07 -13.59
CA SER A 103 -4.51 0.61 -12.90
C SER A 103 -3.67 1.79 -12.43
N ASN A 104 -2.61 1.52 -11.68
CA ASN A 104 -1.57 2.50 -11.42
C ASN A 104 -0.28 2.09 -12.14
N LYS A 105 0.50 3.08 -12.59
CA LYS A 105 1.85 2.83 -13.10
C LYS A 105 2.78 2.43 -11.95
N ILE A 106 3.74 1.58 -12.28
CA ILE A 106 4.87 1.23 -11.42
C ILE A 106 5.58 2.49 -10.93
N HIS A 107 5.73 2.67 -9.62
CA HIS A 107 6.44 3.82 -9.07
C HIS A 107 7.00 3.55 -7.67
N TYR A 108 7.82 4.50 -7.19
CA TYR A 108 8.35 4.52 -5.83
C TYR A 108 7.89 5.81 -5.14
N HIS A 109 7.68 5.75 -3.84
CA HIS A 109 7.45 6.94 -3.02
C HIS A 109 8.80 7.43 -2.49
N ALA A 110 9.37 8.44 -3.15
CA ALA A 110 10.57 9.09 -2.66
C ALA A 110 10.29 9.86 -1.35
N ASN A 111 11.30 9.98 -0.49
CA ASN A 111 11.25 10.76 0.75
C ASN A 111 10.27 10.27 1.83
N CYS A 112 9.83 9.01 1.79
CA CYS A 112 9.05 8.40 2.88
C CYS A 112 9.77 7.21 3.52
N HIS A 113 9.54 6.99 4.81
CA HIS A 113 10.01 5.80 5.52
C HIS A 113 9.06 4.61 5.37
N PHE A 114 7.77 4.92 5.24
CA PHE A 114 6.67 4.00 5.13
C PHE A 114 5.74 4.50 4.02
N SER A 115 5.34 3.62 3.12
CA SER A 115 4.29 3.86 2.12
C SER A 115 3.23 2.78 2.23
N GLY A 116 1.95 3.16 2.05
CA GLY A 116 0.86 2.20 2.20
C GLY A 116 -0.43 2.54 1.48
N VAL A 117 -1.31 1.54 1.45
CA VAL A 117 -2.65 1.61 0.86
C VAL A 117 -3.66 1.12 1.90
N TYR A 118 -4.84 1.72 1.94
CA TYR A 118 -6.00 1.22 2.67
C TYR A 118 -7.13 1.01 1.68
N TYR A 119 -7.58 -0.23 1.53
CA TYR A 119 -8.69 -0.55 0.64
C TYR A 119 -10.01 -0.24 1.36
N ILE A 120 -10.85 0.60 0.75
CA ILE A 120 -12.18 0.96 1.28
C ILE A 120 -13.27 0.06 0.67
N SER A 121 -13.12 -0.31 -0.60
CA SER A 121 -14.07 -1.14 -1.34
C SER A 121 -13.35 -1.92 -2.44
N LEU A 122 -13.68 -3.21 -2.57
CA LEU A 122 -13.11 -4.13 -3.55
C LEU A 122 -14.19 -5.07 -4.06
N LYS A 123 -14.12 -5.44 -5.34
CA LYS A 123 -14.94 -6.49 -5.94
C LYS A 123 -14.09 -7.73 -6.19
N ALA A 124 -13.68 -8.43 -5.13
CA ALA A 124 -12.92 -9.67 -5.28
C ALA A 124 -13.81 -10.81 -5.82
N PRO A 125 -13.31 -11.69 -6.71
CA PRO A 125 -11.95 -11.76 -7.25
C PRO A 125 -11.72 -10.90 -8.51
N GLU A 126 -12.70 -10.12 -8.94
CA GLU A 126 -12.70 -9.30 -10.17
C GLU A 126 -11.92 -7.97 -10.04
N CYS A 127 -11.04 -7.87 -9.04
CA CYS A 127 -10.20 -6.71 -8.79
C CYS A 127 -8.72 -7.02 -9.01
N GLY A 128 -7.93 -5.99 -9.31
CA GLY A 128 -6.47 -6.12 -9.40
C GLY A 128 -5.84 -6.51 -8.05
N SER A 129 -4.66 -7.13 -8.12
CA SER A 129 -3.77 -7.35 -6.97
C SER A 129 -2.73 -6.23 -6.90
N ILE A 130 -2.17 -5.99 -5.71
CA ILE A 130 -0.92 -5.25 -5.61
C ILE A 130 0.24 -6.18 -5.92
N TYR A 131 1.26 -5.68 -6.59
CA TYR A 131 2.50 -6.41 -6.83
C TYR A 131 3.66 -5.67 -6.19
N PHE A 132 4.50 -6.38 -5.45
CA PHE A 132 5.76 -5.83 -4.96
C PHE A 132 6.92 -6.39 -5.76
N ARG A 133 7.81 -5.51 -6.21
CA ARG A 133 8.99 -5.88 -6.99
C ARG A 133 10.23 -5.88 -6.12
N ASP A 134 11.09 -6.91 -6.27
CA ASP A 134 12.33 -7.02 -5.51
C ASP A 134 13.18 -5.74 -5.68
N PRO A 135 13.54 -5.04 -4.58
CA PRO A 135 14.33 -3.81 -4.65
C PRO A 135 15.77 -4.07 -5.13
N ARG A 136 16.25 -5.32 -5.08
CA ARG A 136 17.60 -5.69 -5.49
C ARG A 136 17.66 -5.82 -7.01
N VAL A 137 17.89 -4.73 -7.73
CA VAL A 137 17.93 -4.74 -9.21
C VAL A 137 18.87 -5.83 -9.76
N ALA A 138 20.02 -6.07 -9.12
CA ALA A 138 20.98 -7.09 -9.54
C ALA A 138 20.44 -8.53 -9.47
N SER A 139 19.54 -8.85 -8.53
CA SER A 139 18.93 -10.21 -8.46
C SER A 139 18.05 -10.52 -9.68
N ARG A 140 17.65 -9.48 -10.42
CA ARG A 140 16.75 -9.55 -11.57
C ARG A 140 17.46 -9.44 -12.92
N MET A 141 18.77 -9.21 -12.93
CA MET A 141 19.54 -9.08 -14.18
C MET A 141 19.90 -10.43 -14.80
N MET A 142 20.02 -11.47 -13.97
CA MET A 142 20.37 -12.82 -14.41
C MET A 142 19.71 -13.82 -13.48
N THR A 143 18.68 -14.50 -13.96
CA THR A 143 17.98 -15.55 -13.22
C THR A 143 18.39 -16.93 -13.73
N TRP A 144 18.40 -17.89 -12.82
CA TRP A 144 18.56 -19.30 -13.19
C TRP A 144 17.17 -19.90 -13.44
N PRO A 145 17.00 -20.79 -14.43
CA PRO A 145 15.74 -21.49 -14.63
C PRO A 145 15.32 -22.24 -13.36
N VAL A 146 14.06 -22.06 -12.94
CA VAL A 146 13.49 -22.73 -11.77
C VAL A 146 12.24 -23.50 -12.15
N GLU A 147 12.06 -24.69 -11.55
CA GLU A 147 10.82 -25.47 -11.67
C GLU A 147 9.71 -24.87 -10.80
N GLN A 148 10.08 -24.24 -9.68
CA GLN A 148 9.17 -23.60 -8.74
C GLN A 148 9.76 -22.27 -8.24
N ILE A 149 8.94 -21.22 -8.24
CA ILE A 149 9.30 -19.92 -7.68
C ILE A 149 9.34 -20.03 -6.14
N THR A 150 10.35 -19.42 -5.55
CA THR A 150 10.54 -19.30 -4.09
C THR A 150 10.71 -17.83 -3.73
N ASP A 151 10.62 -17.48 -2.45
CA ASP A 151 10.89 -16.10 -1.98
C ASP A 151 12.29 -15.60 -2.37
N PHE A 152 13.25 -16.50 -2.60
CA PHE A 152 14.60 -16.15 -3.04
C PHE A 152 14.68 -15.87 -4.55
N THR A 153 13.85 -16.55 -5.35
CA THR A 153 13.89 -16.51 -6.82
C THR A 153 12.77 -15.68 -7.43
N ALA A 154 11.81 -15.23 -6.62
CA ALA A 154 10.74 -14.34 -7.05
C ALA A 154 11.28 -12.92 -7.34
N GLU A 155 10.98 -12.39 -8.53
CA GLU A 155 11.25 -10.99 -8.86
C GLU A 155 10.09 -10.06 -8.49
N GLU A 156 8.88 -10.62 -8.50
CA GLU A 156 7.64 -9.95 -8.13
C GLU A 156 6.78 -10.89 -7.31
N ILE A 157 6.15 -10.36 -6.26
CA ILE A 157 5.25 -11.11 -5.40
C ILE A 157 3.88 -10.41 -5.43
N PRO A 158 2.83 -11.07 -5.95
CA PRO A 158 1.47 -10.58 -5.80
C PRO A 158 1.02 -10.77 -4.35
N VAL A 159 0.37 -9.75 -3.80
CA VAL A 159 -0.40 -9.92 -2.56
C VAL A 159 -1.88 -9.90 -2.93
N PHE A 160 -2.51 -11.07 -2.81
CA PHE A 160 -3.93 -11.24 -3.09
C PHE A 160 -4.77 -10.81 -1.89
N PHE A 161 -5.70 -9.89 -2.13
CA PHE A 161 -6.62 -9.43 -1.11
C PHE A 161 -7.87 -10.27 -1.11
N LYS A 162 -8.12 -10.97 -0.01
CA LYS A 162 -9.40 -11.64 0.25
C LYS A 162 -10.38 -10.76 1.02
N ILE A 163 -9.87 -9.68 1.61
CA ILE A 163 -10.65 -8.75 2.43
C ILE A 163 -10.17 -7.36 2.05
N VAL A 164 -11.10 -6.42 2.14
CA VAL A 164 -10.89 -4.98 2.18
C VAL A 164 -9.90 -4.69 3.34
N ASP A 165 -9.47 -3.45 3.62
CA ASP A 165 -8.94 -3.09 4.95
C ASP A 165 -7.48 -3.39 5.33
N THR A 166 -6.62 -3.86 4.43
CA THR A 166 -5.22 -4.11 4.80
C THR A 166 -4.31 -2.91 4.52
N PHE A 167 -3.66 -2.37 5.56
CA PHE A 167 -2.51 -1.48 5.41
C PHE A 167 -1.26 -2.25 5.01
N PHE A 168 -0.66 -1.88 3.90
CA PHE A 168 0.68 -2.31 3.55
C PHE A 168 1.67 -1.24 3.96
N PHE A 169 2.78 -1.61 4.59
CA PHE A 169 3.90 -0.70 4.73
C PHE A 169 5.14 -1.35 4.16
N THR A 170 5.86 -0.61 3.34
CA THR A 170 7.18 -1.00 2.87
C THR A 170 8.16 0.11 3.24
N ARG A 171 9.42 -0.25 3.54
CA ARG A 171 10.54 0.66 3.24
C ARG A 171 10.52 0.93 1.72
N PRO A 172 11.12 1.99 1.18
CA PRO A 172 10.96 2.33 -0.25
C PRO A 172 11.27 1.12 -1.16
N VAL A 173 10.20 0.45 -1.59
CA VAL A 173 10.14 -0.72 -2.48
C VAL A 173 8.93 -0.45 -3.38
N SER A 174 9.03 -0.77 -4.67
CA SER A 174 7.99 -0.46 -5.67
C SER A 174 6.72 -1.31 -5.47
N PRO A 175 5.55 -0.71 -5.21
CA PRO A 175 4.27 -1.34 -5.48
C PRO A 175 3.80 -1.11 -6.93
N HIS A 176 3.04 -2.04 -7.50
CA HIS A 176 2.24 -1.90 -8.73
C HIS A 176 0.78 -2.17 -8.44
#